data_AF-A0A9D2IPB9-F1
#
_entry.id   AF-A0A9D2IPB9-F1
#
_cell.length_a   1.000
_cell.length_b   1.000
_cell.length_c   1.000
_cell.angle_alpha   90.00
_cell.angle_beta   90.00
_cell.angle_gamma   90.00
#
_symmetry.space_group_name_H-M   'P 1'
#
loop_
_entity.id
_entity.type
_entity.pdbx_description
1 polymer ?
#
loop_
_entity_poly.entity_id
_entity_poly.type
_entity_poly.pdbx_seq_one_letter_code
_entity_poly.pdbx_strand_id
1 'polypeptide(L)' 'DAALWCLANTSSYAECVLAAVNLGDDTDTTAAVAGALAGIVYGIEGIPAEWLDKLRGKDLIEACLF' A
#
# COMPACT_ATOMS: atom_id res chain seq x y z
N ASP A 1 11.43 3.58 9.52
CA ASP A 1 10.68 3.57 10.80
C ASP A 1 9.19 3.76 10.64
N ALA A 2 8.71 4.85 10.02
CA ALA A 2 7.29 5.13 9.84
C ALA A 2 6.48 4.01 9.14
N ALA A 3 6.96 3.51 7.99
CA ALA A 3 6.28 2.45 7.24
C ALA A 3 6.11 1.14 8.04
N LEU A 4 7.17 0.73 8.77
CA LEU A 4 7.13 -0.46 9.62
C LEU A 4 6.19 -0.25 10.82
N TRP A 5 6.17 0.96 11.39
CA TRP A 5 5.25 1.31 12.45
C TRP A 5 3.79 1.24 11.96
N CYS A 6 3.47 1.77 10.78
CA CYS A 6 2.12 1.66 10.20
C CYS A 6 1.70 0.20 10.04
N LEU A 7 2.58 -0.64 9.48
CA LEU A 7 2.29 -2.07 9.32
C LEU A 7 2.09 -2.79 10.66
N ALA A 8 2.93 -2.50 11.66
CA ALA A 8 2.85 -3.15 12.97
C ALA A 8 1.63 -2.71 13.80
N ASN A 9 1.03 -1.56 13.49
CA ASN A 9 -0.06 -0.95 14.26
C ASN A 9 -1.41 -0.91 13.51
N THR A 10 -1.53 -1.61 12.39
CA THR A 10 -2.76 -1.70 11.61
C THR A 10 -3.10 -3.15 11.26
N SER A 11 -4.35 -3.42 10.90
CA SER A 11 -4.85 -4.79 10.69
C SER A 11 -5.32 -5.08 9.26
N SER A 12 -5.18 -4.13 8.35
CA SER A 12 -5.50 -4.30 6.93
C SER A 12 -4.59 -3.45 6.04
N TYR A 13 -4.52 -3.80 4.75
CA TYR A 13 -3.80 -3.00 3.75
C TYR A 13 -4.28 -1.55 3.74
N ALA A 14 -5.60 -1.36 3.75
CA ALA A 14 -6.21 -0.03 3.68
C ALA A 14 -5.84 0.81 4.91
N GLU A 15 -5.95 0.25 6.11
CA GLU A 15 -5.54 0.93 7.34
C GLU A 15 -4.05 1.29 7.33
N CYS A 16 -3.18 0.37 6.91
CA CYS A 16 -1.74 0.58 6.86
C CYS A 16 -1.36 1.75 5.93
N VAL A 17 -1.88 1.73 4.70
CA VAL A 17 -1.58 2.77 3.69
C VAL A 17 -2.20 4.11 4.10
N LEU A 18 -3.43 4.12 4.61
CA LEU A 18 -4.04 5.37 5.09
C LEU A 18 -3.31 5.94 6.31
N ALA A 19 -2.84 5.10 7.23
CA ALA A 19 -2.01 5.55 8.35
C ALA A 19 -0.72 6.19 7.85
N ALA A 20 -0.04 5.56 6.87
CA ALA A 20 1.19 6.08 6.29
C ALA A 20 1.00 7.43 5.57
N VAL A 21 -0.07 7.58 4.79
CA VAL A 21 -0.39 8.85 4.11
C VAL A 21 -0.73 9.96 5.10
N ASN A 22 -1.42 9.65 6.19
CA ASN A 22 -1.83 10.66 7.18
C ASN A 22 -0.69 11.17 8.09
N LEU A 23 0.54 10.66 7.96
CA LEU A 23 1.71 11.16 8.70
C LEU A 23 2.20 12.53 8.21
N GLY A 24 1.81 12.96 7.01
CA GLY A 24 1.90 14.34 6.53
C GLY A 24 3.24 14.83 5.98
N ASP A 25 4.38 14.28 6.38
CA ASP A 25 5.70 14.76 5.94
C ASP A 25 6.11 14.18 4.56
N ASP A 26 6.73 13.00 4.55
CA ASP A 26 7.11 12.26 3.34
C ASP A 26 6.11 11.13 3.06
N THR A 27 4.91 11.54 2.68
CA THR A 27 3.73 10.66 2.62
C THR A 27 3.77 9.70 1.44
N ASP A 28 4.29 10.10 0.28
CA ASP A 28 4.39 9.27 -0.91
C ASP A 28 5.42 8.16 -0.73
N THR A 29 6.63 8.49 -0.25
CA THR A 29 7.67 7.48 0.02
C THR A 29 7.23 6.54 1.14
N THR A 30 6.69 7.07 2.24
CA THR A 30 6.26 6.24 3.37
C THR A 30 5.10 5.33 2.98
N ALA A 31 4.10 5.83 2.26
CA ALA A 31 2.97 5.04 1.79
C ALA A 31 3.38 4.01 0.74
N ALA A 32 4.33 4.31 -0.15
CA ALA A 32 4.85 3.35 -1.11
C ALA A 32 5.55 2.17 -0.42
N VAL A 33 6.43 2.45 0.56
CA VAL A 33 7.13 1.40 1.32
C VAL A 33 6.15 0.62 2.21
N ALA A 34 5.24 1.30 2.91
CA ALA A 34 4.22 0.66 3.73
C ALA A 34 3.28 -0.22 2.89
N GLY A 35 2.84 0.28 1.73
CA GLY A 35 1.99 -0.43 0.79
C GLY A 35 2.67 -1.66 0.17
N ALA A 36 3.97 -1.59 -0.14
CA ALA A 36 4.72 -2.76 -0.61
C ALA A 36 4.78 -3.86 0.46
N LEU A 37 5.09 -3.50 1.71
CA LEU A 37 5.13 -4.47 2.82
C LEU A 37 3.74 -5.04 3.13
N ALA A 38 2.73 -4.18 3.21
CA ALA A 38 1.34 -4.60 3.42
C ALA A 38 0.84 -5.49 2.28
N GLY A 39 1.25 -5.23 1.03
CA GLY A 39 0.92 -6.07 -0.12
C GLY A 39 1.48 -7.49 0.00
N ILE A 40 2.66 -7.66 0.61
CA ILE A 40 3.23 -8.99 0.91
C ILE A 40 2.41 -9.69 2.01
N VAL A 41 2.00 -8.97 3.06
CA VAL A 41 1.31 -9.53 4.23
C VAL A 41 -0.14 -9.90 3.95
N TYR A 42 -0.88 -9.01 3.29
CA TYR A 42 -2.33 -9.15 3.05
C TYR A 42 -2.67 -9.70 1.66
N GLY A 43 -1.67 -9.80 0.77
CA GLY A 43 -1.87 -10.20 -0.62
C GLY A 43 -2.63 -9.18 -1.46
N ILE A 44 -2.73 -9.44 -2.76
CA ILE A 44 -3.47 -8.57 -3.70
C ILE A 44 -4.98 -8.52 -3.37
N GLU A 45 -5.53 -9.61 -2.83
CA GLU A 45 -6.93 -9.69 -2.39
C GLU A 45 -7.24 -8.80 -1.19
N GLY A 46 -6.22 -8.43 -0.41
CA GLY A 46 -6.35 -7.50 0.72
C GLY A 46 -6.40 -6.03 0.30
N ILE A 47 -6.09 -5.70 -0.96
CA ILE A 47 -6.11 -4.32 -1.47
C ILE A 47 -7.56 -3.96 -1.86
N PRO A 48 -8.09 -2.80 -1.44
CA PRO A 48 -9.40 -2.34 -1.88
C PRO A 48 -9.51 -2.33 -3.41
N ALA A 49 -10.48 -3.05 -3.97
CA ALA A 49 -10.67 -3.18 -5.42
C ALA A 49 -10.79 -1.81 -6.10
N GLU A 50 -11.50 -0.87 -5.46
CA GLU A 50 -11.64 0.50 -5.93
C GLU A 50 -10.32 1.28 -6.07
N TRP A 51 -9.28 0.90 -5.32
CA TRP A 51 -7.94 1.51 -5.44
C TRP A 51 -7.19 0.91 -6.62
N LEU A 52 -7.28 -0.41 -6.81
CA LEU A 52 -6.71 -1.09 -7.97
C LEU A 52 -7.36 -0.58 -9.27
N ASP A 53 -8.68 -0.40 -9.30
CA ASP A 53 -9.40 0.08 -10.48
C ASP A 53 -9.02 1.52 -10.88
N LYS A 54 -8.52 2.30 -9.92
CA LYS A 54 -8.03 3.67 -10.14
C LYS A 54 -6.51 3.73 -10.32
N LEU A 55 -5.80 2.61 -10.17
CA LEU A 55 -4.34 2.57 -10.23
C LEU A 55 -3.89 2.85 -11.66
N ARG A 56 -3.26 4.01 -11.86
CA ARG A 56 -2.70 4.39 -13.15
C ARG A 56 -1.59 3.41 -13.53
N GLY A 57 -1.70 2.84 -14.73
CA GLY A 57 -0.69 1.90 -15.24
C GLY A 57 -0.83 0.48 -14.70
N LYS A 58 -1.98 0.11 -14.13
CA LYS A 58 -2.29 -1.27 -13.68
C LYS A 58 -1.90 -2.32 -14.73
N ASP A 59 -2.34 -2.16 -15.97
CA ASP A 59 -2.04 -3.10 -17.07
C ASP A 59 -0.54 -3.27 -17.32
N LEU A 60 0.24 -2.18 -17.19
CA LEU A 60 1.71 -2.23 -17.36
C LEU A 60 2.36 -2.98 -16.20
N ILE A 61 1.90 -2.75 -14.97
CA ILE A 61 2.40 -3.44 -13.77
C ILE A 61 2.09 -4.93 -13.88
N GLU A 62 0.86 -5.29 -14.26
CA GLU A 62 0.44 -6.68 -14.47
C GLU A 62 1.28 -7.38 -15.56
N ALA A 63 1.60 -6.68 -16.65
CA ALA A 63 2.47 -7.18 -17.71
C ALA A 63 3.95 -7.32 -17.31
N CYS A 64 4.36 -6.76 -16.17
CA CYS A 64 5.73 -6.91 -15.63
C CYS A 64 5.83 -8.03 -14.58
N LEU A 65 4.69 -8.55 -14.11
CA LEU A 65 4.63 -9.64 -13.13
C LEU A 65 4.70 -11.03 -13.79
N PHE A 66 4.51 -11.12 -15.11
CA PHE A 66 4.52 -12.32 -15.93
C PHE A 66 5.23 -12.08 -17.27
#